data_AF-E3CQG0-F1
#
_entry.id   AF-E3CQG0-F1
#
_cell.length_a   1.000
_cell.length_b   1.000
_cell.length_c   1.000
_cell.angle_alpha   90.00
_cell.angle_beta   90.00
_cell.angle_gamma   90.00
#
_symmetry.space_group_name_H-M   'P 1'
#
loop_
_entity.id
_entity.type
_entity.pdbx_description
1 polymer ?
#
loop_
_entity_poly.entity_id
_entity_poly.type
_entity_poly.pdbx_seq_one_letter_code
_entity_poly.pdbx_strand_id
1 'polypeptide(L)'
;MTKDWTFDQPLDDKTPTSSSEERAKIAALFHQEKQQEPEEVDYVAAFEMEQQKSKDQSVSQPKPQEKIEPRQVPSSTITSDYKQHLANVMAQNNEDILQSQKKIEELHQLIDDKNKHNKKLQAISEAIDDL
;
A
#
# COMPACT_ATOMS: atom_id res chain seq x y z
N MET A 1 -21.64 4.24 18.59
CA MET A 1 -20.85 3.56 19.63
C MET A 1 -19.39 3.60 19.21
N THR A 2 -18.65 4.58 19.72
CA THR A 2 -17.19 4.68 19.57
C THR A 2 -16.60 3.71 20.59
N LYS A 3 -16.00 2.61 20.15
CA LYS A 3 -15.24 1.75 21.07
C LYS A 3 -13.88 2.42 21.26
N ASP A 4 -13.61 2.89 22.47
CA ASP A 4 -12.28 3.33 22.86
C ASP A 4 -11.34 2.12 22.76
N TRP A 5 -10.37 2.20 21.85
CA TRP A 5 -9.34 1.18 21.74
C TRP A 5 -8.40 1.35 22.94
N THR A 6 -8.33 0.36 23.81
CA THR A 6 -7.34 0.29 24.88
C THR A 6 -6.41 -0.90 24.60
N PHE A 7 -5.11 -0.63 24.51
CA PHE A 7 -4.09 -1.66 24.28
C PHE A 7 -3.66 -2.23 25.63
N ASP A 8 -4.11 -3.44 25.94
CA ASP A 8 -3.90 -4.11 27.24
C ASP A 8 -2.78 -5.16 27.22
N GLN A 9 -2.00 -5.27 26.13
CA GLN A 9 -0.89 -6.21 26.07
C GLN A 9 0.37 -5.63 26.73
N PRO A 10 1.17 -6.46 27.42
CA PRO A 10 2.47 -6.05 27.91
C PRO A 10 3.33 -5.58 26.74
N LEU A 11 4.07 -4.48 26.94
CA LEU A 11 5.04 -4.03 25.95
C LEU A 11 6.07 -5.15 25.76
N ASP A 12 6.28 -5.56 24.51
CA ASP A 12 7.35 -6.50 24.17
C ASP A 12 8.69 -5.99 24.72
N ASP A 13 9.54 -6.92 25.17
CA ASP A 13 10.88 -6.61 25.66
C ASP A 13 11.66 -5.78 24.62
N LYS A 14 12.67 -5.02 25.08
CA LYS A 14 13.51 -4.13 24.27
C LYS A 14 14.40 -4.86 23.24
N THR A 15 13.92 -5.89 22.57
CA THR A 15 14.53 -6.39 21.36
C THR A 15 14.42 -5.29 20.30
N PRO A 16 15.54 -4.84 19.71
CA PRO A 16 15.47 -3.92 18.59
C PRO A 16 14.62 -4.57 17.49
N THR A 17 13.47 -3.95 17.16
CA THR A 17 12.48 -4.39 16.17
C THR A 17 13.02 -4.50 14.74
N SER A 18 14.30 -4.22 14.53
CA SER A 18 14.91 -4.06 13.22
C SER A 18 16.35 -4.56 13.22
N SER A 19 16.67 -5.37 12.22
CA SER A 19 18.00 -5.92 11.98
C SER A 19 19.02 -4.81 11.72
N SER A 20 20.30 -5.05 12.04
CA SER A 20 21.39 -4.09 11.75
C SER A 20 21.43 -3.69 10.27
N GLU A 21 21.05 -4.60 9.37
CA GLU A 21 20.97 -4.33 7.94
C GLU A 21 19.86 -3.33 7.58
N GLU A 22 18.69 -3.45 8.19
CA GLU A 22 17.59 -2.51 7.99
C GLU A 22 17.93 -1.12 8.54
N ARG A 23 18.61 -1.07 9.69
CA ARG A 23 19.11 0.18 10.27
C ARG A 23 20.13 0.87 9.36
N ALA A 24 21.03 0.10 8.74
CA ALA A 24 21.99 0.64 7.76
C ALA A 24 21.30 1.19 6.52
N LYS A 25 20.25 0.52 6.02
CA LYS A 25 19.43 1.01 4.90
C LYS A 25 18.75 2.33 5.25
N ILE A 26 18.17 2.45 6.44
CA ILE A 26 17.55 3.70 6.90
C ILE A 26 18.59 4.81 7.03
N ALA A 27 19.76 4.53 7.62
CA ALA A 27 20.84 5.51 7.78
C ALA A 27 21.36 6.05 6.43
N ALA A 28 21.44 5.19 5.40
CA ALA A 28 21.82 5.58 4.05
C ALA A 28 20.84 6.57 3.41
N LEU A 29 19.52 6.49 3.69
CA LEU A 29 18.54 7.47 3.20
C LEU A 29 18.81 8.89 3.71
N PHE A 30 19.43 9.02 4.88
CA PHE A 30 19.73 10.30 5.51
C PHE A 30 21.21 10.71 5.37
N HIS A 31 21.96 10.04 4.48
CA HIS A 31 23.40 10.27 4.25
C HIS A 31 24.24 10.14 5.52
N GLN A 32 23.82 9.27 6.45
CA GLN A 32 24.57 8.93 7.66
C GLN A 32 25.28 7.59 7.44
N GLU A 33 26.42 7.60 6.74
CA GLU A 33 27.19 6.38 6.40
C GLU A 33 27.95 5.76 7.58
N LYS A 34 27.99 6.43 8.74
CA LYS A 34 28.57 5.88 9.95
C LYS A 34 27.44 5.42 10.85
N GLN A 35 27.40 4.12 11.14
CA GLN A 35 26.71 3.66 12.35
C GLN A 35 27.38 4.39 13.52
N GLN A 36 26.75 5.46 14.01
CA GLN A 36 26.97 5.86 15.39
C GLN A 36 26.55 4.64 16.20
N GLU A 37 27.48 4.13 17.02
CA GLU A 37 27.12 3.17 18.05
C GLU A 37 25.89 3.70 18.79
N PRO A 38 25.01 2.81 19.29
CA PRO A 38 23.92 3.23 20.14
C PRO A 38 24.54 3.88 21.39
N GLU A 39 24.77 5.19 21.31
CA GLU A 39 24.98 6.00 22.48
C GLU A 39 23.72 5.77 23.31
N GLU A 40 23.90 5.18 24.49
CA GLU A 40 22.81 4.95 25.43
C GLU A 40 22.38 6.34 25.91
N VAL A 41 21.52 6.98 25.12
CA VAL A 41 21.03 8.32 25.39
C VAL A 41 20.17 8.20 26.63
N ASP A 42 20.70 8.70 27.75
CA ASP A 42 19.91 8.90 28.95
C ASP A 42 18.88 10.01 28.67
N TYR A 43 17.69 9.58 28.27
CA TYR A 43 16.58 10.47 27.92
C TYR A 43 16.18 11.39 29.08
N VAL A 44 16.45 11.01 30.34
CA VAL A 44 16.17 11.85 31.51
C VAL A 44 17.16 13.01 31.55
N ALA A 45 18.45 12.72 31.41
CA ALA A 45 19.50 13.73 31.36
C ALA A 45 19.35 14.65 30.12
N ALA A 46 19.04 14.07 28.96
CA ALA A 46 18.80 14.84 27.73
C ALA A 46 17.60 15.79 27.87
N PHE A 47 16.52 15.33 28.52
CA PHE A 47 15.34 16.15 28.78
C PHE A 47 15.63 17.27 29.79
N GLU A 48 16.40 17.01 30.86
CA GLU A 48 16.83 18.05 31.79
C GLU A 48 17.72 19.11 31.12
N MET A 49 18.65 18.70 30.25
CA MET A 49 19.47 19.63 29.48
C MET A 49 18.63 20.51 28.55
N GLU A 50 17.60 19.96 27.91
CA GLU A 50 16.70 20.73 27.04
C GLU A 50 15.85 21.73 27.85
N GLN A 51 15.41 21.33 29.05
CA GLN A 51 14.72 22.20 30.01
C GLN A 51 15.63 23.31 30.57
N GLN A 52 16.94 23.09 30.64
CA GLN A 52 17.92 24.10 31.05
C GLN A 52 18.28 25.06 29.90
N LYS A 53 18.48 24.55 28.68
CA LYS A 53 18.68 25.39 27.48
C LYS A 53 17.51 26.37 27.24
N SER A 54 16.29 25.92 27.51
CA SER A 54 15.09 26.77 27.42
C SER A 54 14.96 27.78 28.57
N LYS A 55 15.64 27.58 29.70
CA LYS A 55 15.74 28.58 30.79
C LYS A 55 16.85 29.60 30.56
N ASP A 56 18.00 29.18 30.03
CA ASP A 56 19.12 30.08 29.72
C ASP A 56 18.87 30.96 28.49
N GLN A 57 17.84 30.65 27.69
CA GLN A 57 17.36 31.48 26.59
C GLN A 57 16.19 32.39 27.02
N SER A 58 16.18 32.88 28.26
CA SER A 58 15.41 34.07 28.61
C SER A 58 16.33 35.29 28.51
N VAL A 59 15.92 36.29 27.72
CA VAL A 59 16.71 37.48 27.34
C VAL A 59 17.64 37.28 26.13
N SER A 60 17.08 36.90 24.98
CA SER A 60 17.50 37.54 23.73
C SER A 60 16.37 37.61 22.72
N GLN A 61 16.26 38.78 22.12
CA GLN A 61 15.29 39.26 21.13
C GLN A 61 14.80 38.17 20.13
N PRO A 62 13.54 38.22 19.68
CA PRO A 62 13.07 37.36 18.61
C PRO A 62 13.88 37.65 17.33
N LYS A 63 14.82 36.76 16.99
CA LYS A 63 15.26 36.63 15.60
C LYS A 63 14.01 36.33 14.78
N PRO A 64 13.82 36.94 13.60
CA PRO A 64 12.80 36.46 12.69
C PRO A 64 13.11 35.00 12.45
N GLN A 65 12.23 34.11 12.90
CA GLN A 65 12.16 32.79 12.32
C GLN A 65 12.02 33.06 10.83
N GLU A 66 13.04 32.72 10.05
CA GLU A 66 12.82 32.47 8.64
C GLU A 66 11.63 31.53 8.61
N LYS A 67 10.51 32.06 8.13
CA LYS A 67 9.35 31.29 7.78
C LYS A 67 9.87 30.37 6.70
N ILE A 68 10.35 29.19 7.09
CA ILE A 68 10.47 28.07 6.20
C ILE A 68 9.02 27.81 5.84
N GLU A 69 8.57 28.46 4.75
CA GLU A 69 7.32 28.07 4.13
C GLU A 69 7.42 26.55 4.01
N PRO A 70 6.41 25.80 4.50
CA PRO A 70 6.37 24.38 4.27
C PRO A 70 6.52 24.21 2.77
N ARG A 71 7.69 23.73 2.34
CA ARG A 71 7.94 23.43 0.94
C ARG A 71 6.81 22.48 0.60
N GLN A 72 5.86 22.93 -0.20
CA GLN A 72 4.80 22.06 -0.71
C GLN A 72 5.50 21.10 -1.66
N VAL A 73 6.11 20.07 -1.09
CA VAL A 73 6.34 18.82 -1.79
C VAL A 73 4.97 18.42 -2.31
N PRO A 74 4.81 18.16 -3.61
CA PRO A 74 3.56 17.65 -4.14
C PRO A 74 3.28 16.37 -3.36
N SER A 75 2.31 16.42 -2.44
CA SER A 75 2.05 15.34 -1.50
C SER A 75 1.27 14.25 -2.23
N SER A 76 1.95 13.55 -3.14
CA SER A 76 1.65 12.14 -3.35
C SER A 76 2.06 11.43 -2.07
N THR A 77 1.15 11.43 -1.10
CA THR A 77 1.29 10.58 0.07
C THR A 77 1.10 9.15 -0.41
N ILE A 78 1.91 8.20 0.07
CA ILE A 78 1.81 6.76 -0.25
C ILE A 78 0.36 6.25 -0.23
N THR A 79 -0.46 6.77 0.69
CA THR A 79 -1.90 6.51 0.78
C THR A 79 -2.71 6.91 -0.45
N SER A 80 -2.43 8.09 -1.04
CA SER A 80 -3.10 8.57 -2.25
C SER A 80 -2.73 7.71 -3.45
N ASP A 81 -1.44 7.37 -3.59
CA ASP A 81 -0.94 6.53 -4.67
C ASP A 81 -1.53 5.13 -4.61
N TYR A 82 -1.58 4.55 -3.40
CA TYR A 82 -2.19 3.24 -3.20
C TYR A 82 -3.70 3.25 -3.46
N LYS A 83 -4.41 4.32 -3.08
CA LYS A 83 -5.83 4.48 -3.39
C LYS A 83 -6.07 4.54 -4.91
N GLN A 84 -5.22 5.24 -5.65
CA GLN A 84 -5.28 5.29 -7.10
C GLN A 84 -4.99 3.93 -7.74
N HIS A 85 -3.97 3.21 -7.23
CA HIS A 85 -3.66 1.85 -7.67
C HIS A 85 -4.86 0.92 -7.50
N LEU A 86 -5.50 0.93 -6.33
CA LEU A 86 -6.70 0.12 -6.08
C LEU A 86 -7.84 0.47 -7.05
N ALA A 87 -8.08 1.77 -7.30
CA ALA A 87 -9.08 2.20 -8.26
C ALA A 87 -8.79 1.67 -9.68
N ASN A 88 -7.52 1.72 -10.10
CA ASN A 88 -7.10 1.20 -11.40
C ASN A 88 -7.26 -0.33 -11.48
N VAL A 89 -6.89 -1.07 -10.44
CA VAL A 89 -7.06 -2.53 -10.38
C VAL A 89 -8.53 -2.92 -10.44
N MET A 90 -9.41 -2.22 -9.73
CA MET A 90 -10.86 -2.46 -9.80
C MET A 90 -11.41 -2.17 -11.20
N ALA A 91 -10.98 -1.09 -11.84
CA ALA A 91 -11.40 -0.76 -13.20
C ALA A 91 -10.93 -1.82 -14.20
N GLN A 92 -9.68 -2.27 -14.11
CA GLN A 92 -9.15 -3.33 -14.97
C GLN A 92 -9.90 -4.65 -14.76
N ASN A 93 -10.11 -5.06 -13.51
CA ASN A 93 -10.87 -6.29 -13.22
C ASN A 93 -12.29 -6.24 -13.78
N ASN A 94 -12.96 -5.09 -13.69
CA ASN A 94 -14.29 -4.93 -14.26
C ASN A 94 -14.28 -5.05 -15.79
N GLU A 95 -13.28 -4.47 -16.46
CA GLU A 95 -13.10 -4.63 -17.92
C GLU A 95 -12.85 -6.10 -18.29
N ASP A 96 -11.96 -6.78 -17.57
CA ASP A 96 -11.65 -8.20 -17.80
C ASP A 96 -12.89 -9.09 -17.61
N ILE A 97 -13.73 -8.78 -16.61
CA ILE A 97 -15.01 -9.45 -16.39
C ILE A 97 -15.95 -9.25 -17.59
N LEU A 98 -16.08 -8.02 -18.10
CA LEU A 98 -16.93 -7.72 -19.26
C LEU A 98 -16.46 -8.45 -20.53
N GLN A 99 -15.15 -8.44 -20.79
CA GLN A 99 -14.57 -9.16 -21.93
C GLN A 99 -14.80 -10.67 -21.80
N SER A 100 -14.65 -11.21 -20.60
CA SER A 100 -14.89 -12.64 -20.33
C SER A 100 -16.36 -13.02 -20.53
N GLN A 101 -17.30 -12.19 -20.05
CA GLN A 101 -18.73 -12.39 -20.25
C GLN A 101 -19.09 -12.40 -21.74
N LYS A 102 -18.61 -11.42 -22.50
CA LYS A 102 -18.78 -11.40 -23.96
C LYS A 102 -18.25 -12.67 -24.62
N LYS A 103 -17.09 -13.17 -24.17
CA LYS A 103 -16.52 -14.39 -24.74
C LYS A 103 -17.38 -15.62 -24.46
N ILE A 104 -17.95 -15.69 -23.26
CA ILE A 104 -18.88 -16.76 -22.87
C ILE A 104 -20.12 -16.74 -23.78
N GLU A 105 -20.70 -15.55 -24.04
CA GLU A 105 -21.84 -15.40 -24.96
C GLU A 105 -21.51 -15.86 -26.39
N GLU A 106 -20.34 -15.49 -26.93
CA GLU A 106 -19.89 -15.95 -28.25
C GLU A 106 -19.76 -17.47 -28.31
N LEU A 107 -19.24 -18.10 -27.25
CA LEU A 107 -19.12 -19.57 -27.18
C LEU A 107 -20.50 -20.25 -27.11
N HIS A 108 -21.46 -19.68 -26.39
CA HIS A 108 -22.83 -20.19 -26.36
C HIS A 108 -23.46 -20.17 -27.76
N GLN A 109 -23.33 -19.06 -28.49
CA GLN A 109 -23.83 -18.96 -29.87
C GLN A 109 -23.19 -20.02 -30.78
N LEU A 110 -21.87 -20.23 -30.67
CA LEU A 110 -21.18 -21.24 -31.45
C LEU A 110 -21.64 -22.68 -31.12
N ILE A 111 -21.91 -22.97 -29.86
CA ILE A 111 -22.45 -24.25 -29.42
C ILE A 111 -23.84 -24.48 -30.03
N ASP A 112 -24.70 -23.48 -30.00
CA ASP A 112 -26.05 -23.57 -30.57
C ASP A 112 -26.02 -23.81 -32.09
N ASP A 113 -25.14 -23.10 -32.81
CA ASP A 113 -24.96 -23.29 -34.24
C ASP A 113 -24.46 -24.70 -34.56
N LYS A 114 -23.45 -25.19 -33.82
CA LYS A 114 -22.94 -26.56 -33.99
C LYS A 114 -24.00 -27.61 -33.65
N ASN A 115 -24.79 -27.41 -32.61
CA ASN A 115 -25.89 -28.31 -32.25
C ASN A 115 -26.95 -28.36 -33.36
N LYS A 116 -27.29 -27.22 -33.96
CA LYS A 116 -28.19 -27.17 -35.11
C LYS A 116 -27.63 -27.93 -36.31
N HIS A 117 -26.34 -27.80 -36.58
CA HIS A 117 -25.66 -28.55 -37.65
C HIS A 117 -25.67 -30.05 -37.37
N ASN A 118 -25.36 -30.48 -36.14
CA ASN A 118 -25.38 -31.88 -35.75
C ASN A 118 -26.77 -32.51 -35.90
N LYS A 119 -27.84 -31.81 -35.52
CA LYS A 119 -29.22 -32.29 -35.73
C LYS A 119 -29.53 -32.54 -37.20
N LYS A 120 -29.05 -31.68 -38.11
CA LYS A 120 -29.20 -31.89 -39.56
C LYS A 120 -28.44 -33.13 -40.03
N LEU A 121 -27.20 -33.29 -39.59
CA LEU A 121 -26.37 -34.46 -39.93
C LEU A 121 -27.01 -35.75 -39.41
N GLN A 122 -27.54 -35.73 -38.19
CA GLN A 122 -28.25 -36.87 -37.61
C GLN A 122 -29.48 -37.23 -38.44
N ALA A 123 -30.31 -36.26 -38.81
CA ALA A 123 -31.49 -36.51 -39.66
C ALA A 123 -31.11 -37.09 -41.04
N ILE A 124 -29.98 -36.65 -41.62
CA ILE A 124 -29.47 -37.23 -42.87
C ILE A 124 -29.01 -38.67 -42.65
N SER A 125 -28.30 -38.95 -41.55
CA SER A 125 -27.85 -40.31 -41.21
C SER A 125 -29.03 -41.26 -41.04
N GLU A 126 -30.04 -40.86 -40.26
CA GLU A 126 -31.26 -41.65 -40.03
C GLU A 126 -31.99 -41.95 -41.36
N ALA A 127 -32.12 -40.94 -42.24
CA ALA A 127 -32.74 -41.13 -43.54
C ALA A 127 -31.96 -42.08 -44.49
N ILE A 128 -30.63 -42.22 -44.29
CA ILE A 128 -29.81 -43.18 -45.03
C ILE A 128 -29.98 -44.59 -44.45
N ASP A 129 -30.07 -44.72 -43.14
CA ASP A 129 -30.28 -46.02 -42.48
C ASP A 129 -31.66 -46.63 -42.83
N ASP A 130 -32.65 -45.78 -43.14
CA ASP A 130 -34.00 -46.18 -43.55
C ASP A 130 -34.15 -46.60 -45.03
N LEU A 131 -33.08 -46.53 -45.84
CA LEU A 131 -33.03 -46.88 -47.28
C LEU A 131 -32.66 -48.34 -47.53
#